data_AF-A0A479ZZG7-F1
#
_entry.id   AF-A0A479ZZG7-F1
#
_cell.length_a   1.000
_cell.length_b   1.000
_cell.length_c   1.000
_cell.angle_alpha   90.00
_cell.angle_beta   90.00
_cell.angle_gamma   90.00
#
_symmetry.space_group_name_H-M   'P 1'
#
loop_
_entity.id
_entity.type
_entity.pdbx_description
1 polymer ?
#
loop_
_entity_poly.entity_id
_entity_poly.type
_entity_poly.pdbx_seq_one_letter_code
_entity_poly.pdbx_strand_id
1 'polypeptide(L)'
;MMTTAQENKKSILEKLDNLTPAQQEKVLIFIESLYLQSQPNDIEQKQRRKWQEIRGKAPYPLVSEDAQNWVSRNRNEESKNRELNLRNVYEH
;
A
#
# COMPACT_ATOMS: atom_id res chain seq x y z
N MET A 1 -17.41 31.86 12.80
CA MET A 1 -17.48 30.71 13.71
C MET A 1 -16.49 29.68 13.20
N MET A 2 -15.54 29.21 14.02
CA MET A 2 -14.71 28.06 13.63
C MET A 2 -15.50 26.78 13.89
N THR A 3 -15.29 25.75 13.08
CA THR A 3 -15.99 24.47 13.27
C THR A 3 -15.37 23.75 14.47
N THR A 4 -16.18 22.97 15.20
CA THR A 4 -15.76 22.19 16.39
C THR A 4 -14.52 21.32 16.11
N ALA A 5 -14.37 20.84 14.88
CA ALA A 5 -13.19 20.09 14.44
C ALA A 5 -11.89 20.91 14.44
N GLN A 6 -11.95 22.21 14.10
CA GLN A 6 -10.78 23.09 14.09
C GLN A 6 -10.35 23.48 15.52
N GLU A 7 -11.31 23.65 16.43
CA GLU A 7 -11.05 23.92 17.84
C GLU A 7 -10.38 22.71 18.51
N ASN A 8 -10.88 21.51 18.24
CA ASN A 8 -10.29 20.26 18.73
C ASN A 8 -8.85 20.06 18.21
N LYS A 9 -8.59 20.35 16.92
CA LYS A 9 -7.24 20.28 16.34
C LYS A 9 -6.27 21.17 17.09
N LYS A 10 -6.65 22.43 17.35
CA LYS A 10 -5.80 23.38 18.08
C LYS A 10 -5.49 22.91 19.50
N SER A 11 -6.50 22.43 20.22
CA SER A 11 -6.32 21.91 21.59
C SER A 11 -5.39 20.69 21.65
N ILE A 12 -5.43 19.81 20.64
CA ILE A 12 -4.53 18.66 20.57
C ILE A 12 -3.07 19.10 20.33
N LEU A 13 -2.86 20.11 19.48
CA LEU A 13 -1.52 20.65 19.20
C LEU A 13 -0.92 21.35 20.43
N GLU A 14 -1.72 22.14 21.16
CA GLU A 14 -1.27 22.77 22.41
C GLU A 14 -0.89 21.73 23.48
N LYS A 15 -1.60 20.59 23.53
CA LYS A 15 -1.24 19.50 24.45
C LYS A 15 0.06 18.82 24.05
N LEU A 16 0.31 18.65 22.75
CA LEU A 16 1.55 18.11 22.19
C LEU A 16 2.79 18.96 22.50
N ASP A 17 2.65 20.28 22.46
CA ASP A 17 3.76 21.20 22.77
C ASP A 17 4.14 21.18 24.26
N ASN A 18 3.19 20.84 25.14
CA ASN A 18 3.42 20.72 26.59
C ASN A 18 3.97 19.34 27.03
N LEU A 19 4.17 18.41 26.09
CA LEU A 19 4.70 17.07 26.37
C LEU A 19 6.23 17.07 26.32
N THR A 20 6.85 16.21 27.12
CA THR A 20 8.30 15.98 27.01
C THR A 20 8.65 15.22 25.72
N PRO A 21 9.87 15.33 25.18
CA PRO A 21 10.26 14.67 23.93
C PRO A 21 9.99 13.15 23.93
N ALA A 22 10.23 12.47 25.05
CA ALA A 22 9.95 11.04 25.19
C ALA A 22 8.46 10.69 25.17
N GLN A 23 7.59 11.61 25.58
CA GLN A 23 6.14 11.42 25.51
C GLN A 23 5.61 11.76 24.11
N GLN A 24 6.20 12.74 23.43
CA GLN A 24 5.90 13.05 22.03
C GLN A 24 6.18 11.85 21.12
N GLU A 25 7.30 11.16 21.34
CA GLU A 25 7.63 9.92 20.62
C GLU A 25 6.53 8.84 20.78
N LYS A 26 6.03 8.63 21.99
CA LYS A 26 4.93 7.69 22.24
C LYS A 26 3.65 8.06 21.52
N VAL A 27 3.35 9.35 21.42
CA VAL A 27 2.17 9.84 20.69
C VAL A 27 2.33 9.61 19.19
N LEU A 28 3.53 9.83 18.64
CA LEU A 28 3.81 9.55 17.23
C LEU A 28 3.63 8.06 16.91
N ILE A 29 4.19 7.17 17.73
CA ILE A 29 4.01 5.72 17.59
C ILE A 29 2.52 5.33 17.67
N PHE A 30 1.78 5.95 18.58
CA PHE A 30 0.35 5.69 18.71
C PHE A 30 -0.43 6.16 17.47
N ILE A 31 -0.16 7.35 16.96
CA ILE A 31 -0.79 7.86 15.72
C ILE A 31 -0.45 6.97 14.53
N GLU A 32 0.81 6.53 14.41
CA GLU A 32 1.22 5.58 13.38
C GLU A 32 0.42 4.27 13.47
N SER A 33 0.25 3.72 14.67
CA SER A 33 -0.55 2.51 14.88
C SER A 33 -2.02 2.69 14.48
N LEU A 34 -2.62 3.86 14.78
CA LEU A 34 -3.99 4.17 14.38
C LEU A 34 -4.11 4.33 12.88
N TYR A 35 -3.13 4.98 12.24
CA TYR A 35 -3.08 5.11 10.79
C TYR A 35 -3.04 3.73 10.13
N LEU A 36 -2.14 2.84 10.57
CA LEU A 36 -2.02 1.48 10.07
C LEU A 36 -3.29 0.64 10.26
N GLN A 37 -4.03 0.84 11.36
CA GLN A 37 -5.32 0.18 11.59
C GLN A 37 -6.47 0.76 10.76
N SER A 38 -6.41 2.07 10.48
CA SER A 38 -7.43 2.80 9.72
C SER A 38 -7.26 2.69 8.21
N GLN A 39 -6.06 2.29 7.75
CA GLN A 39 -5.84 1.91 6.37
C GLN A 39 -6.91 0.89 6.04
N PRO A 40 -7.76 1.11 5.01
CA PRO A 40 -8.51 0.01 4.46
C PRO A 40 -7.48 -1.09 4.20
N ASN A 41 -7.83 -2.33 4.46
CA ASN A 41 -7.12 -3.43 3.84
C ASN A 41 -7.36 -3.27 2.33
N ASP A 42 -6.69 -2.30 1.69
CA ASP A 42 -6.62 -2.05 0.25
C ASP A 42 -5.69 -3.09 -0.39
N ILE A 43 -4.94 -3.78 0.46
CA ILE A 43 -4.76 -5.21 0.27
C ILE A 43 -6.07 -5.87 0.71
N GLU A 44 -7.13 -5.75 -0.09
CA GLU A 44 -7.96 -6.92 -0.30
C GLU A 44 -6.91 -7.98 -0.56
N GLN A 45 -6.72 -8.90 0.40
CA GLN A 45 -5.89 -10.06 0.19
C GLN A 45 -6.49 -10.65 -1.06
N LYS A 46 -5.92 -10.31 -2.21
CA LYS A 46 -6.46 -10.58 -3.53
C LYS A 46 -6.52 -12.07 -3.51
N GLN A 47 -7.71 -12.60 -3.19
CA GLN A 47 -7.83 -13.94 -2.62
C GLN A 47 -7.05 -14.79 -3.58
N ARG A 48 -5.94 -15.39 -3.10
CA ARG A 48 -4.99 -16.03 -4.03
C ARG A 48 -5.83 -17.04 -4.78
N ARG A 49 -6.12 -16.73 -6.05
CA ARG A 49 -7.13 -17.47 -6.81
C ARG A 49 -6.72 -18.92 -6.74
N LYS A 50 -7.67 -19.80 -6.45
CA LYS A 50 -7.34 -21.22 -6.41
C LYS A 50 -6.74 -21.57 -7.77
N TRP A 51 -5.68 -22.36 -7.82
CA TRP A 51 -5.03 -22.73 -9.10
C TRP A 51 -6.04 -23.27 -10.13
N GLN A 52 -7.09 -23.93 -9.64
CA GLN A 52 -8.22 -24.40 -10.44
C GLN A 52 -9.01 -23.29 -11.14
N GLU A 53 -9.07 -22.07 -10.60
CA GLU A 53 -9.76 -20.90 -11.17
C GLU A 53 -8.90 -20.14 -12.20
N ILE A 54 -7.59 -20.42 -12.24
CA ILE A 54 -6.62 -19.85 -13.17
C ILE A 54 -6.38 -20.79 -14.36
N ARG A 55 -6.57 -22.12 -14.18
CA ARG A 55 -6.33 -23.13 -15.22
C ARG A 55 -7.11 -22.77 -16.51
N GLY A 56 -6.41 -22.74 -17.64
CA GLY A 56 -7.00 -22.44 -18.96
C GLY A 56 -7.31 -20.96 -19.24
N LYS A 57 -7.02 -20.03 -18.32
CA LYS A 57 -7.17 -18.57 -18.56
C LYS A 57 -5.94 -17.93 -19.18
N ALA A 58 -4.80 -18.61 -19.18
CA ALA A 58 -3.66 -18.18 -19.98
C ALA A 58 -4.09 -18.27 -21.45
N PRO A 59 -4.09 -17.17 -22.22
CA PRO A 59 -4.28 -17.25 -23.65
C PRO A 59 -3.11 -18.08 -24.20
N TYR A 60 -3.39 -19.37 -24.45
CA TYR A 60 -2.77 -20.19 -25.48
C TYR A 60 -1.23 -20.40 -25.37
N PRO A 61 -0.73 -21.58 -24.92
CA PRO A 61 0.63 -22.01 -25.25
C PRO A 61 0.74 -22.59 -26.68
N LEU A 62 -0.31 -22.47 -27.49
CA LEU A 62 -0.45 -23.14 -28.78
C LEU A 62 0.07 -22.27 -29.96
N VAL A 63 0.67 -21.08 -29.75
CA VAL A 63 1.32 -20.27 -30.83
C VAL A 63 2.82 -20.59 -30.97
N SER A 64 3.31 -21.71 -30.45
CA SER A 64 4.73 -22.11 -30.58
C SER A 64 5.74 -21.21 -29.84
N GLU A 65 5.28 -20.24 -29.03
CA GLU A 65 6.20 -19.51 -28.15
C GLU A 65 6.72 -20.48 -27.09
N ASP A 66 8.05 -20.58 -26.99
CA ASP A 66 8.70 -21.39 -25.97
C ASP A 66 8.26 -20.94 -24.56
N ALA A 67 7.92 -21.91 -23.71
CA ALA A 67 7.37 -21.63 -22.39
C ALA A 67 8.34 -20.80 -21.53
N GLN A 68 9.65 -21.02 -21.68
CA GLN A 68 10.67 -20.26 -20.96
C GLN A 68 10.76 -18.82 -21.45
N ASN A 69 10.59 -18.59 -22.76
CA ASN A 69 10.53 -17.25 -23.33
C ASN A 69 9.32 -16.46 -22.81
N TRP A 70 8.13 -17.08 -22.76
CA TRP A 70 6.92 -16.45 -22.22
C TRP A 70 7.07 -16.09 -20.74
N VAL A 71 7.61 -17.00 -19.91
CA VAL A 71 7.87 -16.74 -18.48
C VAL A 71 8.87 -15.59 -18.31
N SER A 72 9.93 -15.58 -19.11
CA SER A 72 10.98 -14.56 -19.03
C SER A 72 10.43 -13.18 -19.40
N ARG A 73 9.59 -13.10 -20.45
CA ARG A 73 8.93 -11.86 -20.86
C ARG A 73 8.00 -11.33 -19.78
N ASN A 74 7.10 -12.17 -19.25
CA ASN A 74 6.16 -11.76 -18.20
C ASN A 74 6.85 -11.32 -16.91
N ARG A 75 7.93 -12.00 -16.49
CA ARG A 75 8.71 -11.57 -15.32
C ARG A 75 9.36 -10.21 -15.53
N ASN A 76 9.88 -9.94 -16.72
CA ASN A 76 10.49 -8.66 -17.04
C ASN A 76 9.43 -7.52 -17.08
N GLU A 77 8.27 -7.79 -17.67
CA GLU A 77 7.14 -6.85 -17.68
C GLU A 77 6.63 -6.55 -16.25
N GLU A 78 6.51 -7.56 -15.39
CA GLU A 78 6.11 -7.41 -13.99
C GLU A 78 7.12 -6.57 -13.18
N SER A 79 8.42 -6.86 -13.32
CA SER A 79 9.48 -6.09 -12.65
C SER A 79 9.47 -4.62 -13.06
N LYS A 80 9.33 -4.33 -14.36
CA LYS A 80 9.22 -2.95 -14.88
C LYS A 80 8.00 -2.22 -14.34
N ASN A 81 6.84 -2.89 -14.30
CA ASN A 81 5.63 -2.31 -13.73
C ASN A 81 5.79 -2.01 -12.23
N ARG A 82 6.47 -2.91 -11.48
CA ARG A 82 6.79 -2.68 -10.08
C ARG A 82 7.71 -1.46 -9.90
N GLU A 83 8.76 -1.35 -10.71
CA GLU A 83 9.67 -0.20 -10.65
C GLU A 83 8.99 1.12 -11.01
N LEU A 84 8.11 1.13 -12.03
CA LEU A 84 7.33 2.31 -12.39
C LEU A 84 6.38 2.73 -11.26
N ASN A 85 5.67 1.77 -10.65
CA ASN A 85 4.82 2.05 -9.50
C ASN A 85 5.61 2.58 -8.31
N LEU A 86 6.80 2.02 -8.03
CA LEU A 86 7.67 2.53 -6.98
C LEU A 86 8.09 3.97 -7.27
N ARG A 87 8.55 4.29 -8.50
CA ARG A 87 8.91 5.66 -8.89
C ARG A 87 7.74 6.63 -8.73
N ASN A 88 6.55 6.27 -9.20
CA ASN A 88 5.35 7.11 -9.08
C ASN A 88 4.96 7.39 -7.61
N VAL A 89 5.27 6.47 -6.69
CA VAL A 89 5.02 6.67 -5.24
C VAL A 89 6.04 7.60 -4.59
N TYR A 90 7.26 7.71 -5.11
CA TYR A 90 8.32 8.56 -4.56
C TYR A 90 8.43 9.95 -5.20
N GLU A 91 7.79 10.18 -6.36
CA GLU A 91 7.77 11.48 -7.05
C GLU A 91 6.52 12.34 -6.72
N HIS A 92 5.70 11.92 -5.76
CA HIS A 92 4.58 12.69 -5.19
C HIS A 92 4.80 12.98 -3.70
#